data_AF-A0A7X6UMW3-F1
#
_entry.id   AF-A0A7X6UMW3-F1
#
_cell.length_a   1.000
_cell.length_b   1.000
_cell.length_c   1.000
_cell.angle_alpha   90.00
_cell.angle_beta   90.00
_cell.angle_gamma   90.00
#
_symmetry.space_group_name_H-M   'P 1'
#
loop_
_entity.id
_entity.type
_entity.pdbx_description
1 polymer ?
#
loop_
_entity_poly.entity_id
_entity_poly.type
_entity_poly.pdbx_seq_one_letter_code
_entity_poly.pdbx_strand_id
1 'polypeptide(L)'
;VLTEFTGNIQAIGGIGYGGNGGPGTVYLKTVTPVSETVLINNEMSATAAPVQVPQLFAPEDEVANASFVLDNSVTLQLIGDYSIGDLWLSSPLSIVDLNGNTLRINSFEHDLLPGSVTGEGKIIWRRPSQGTVIKLR
;
A
#
# COMPACT_ATOMS: atom_id res chain seq x y z
N VAL A 1 -7.61 24.13 9.54
CA VAL A 1 -8.79 24.20 8.65
C VAL A 1 -8.36 23.62 7.32
N LEU A 2 -8.73 22.36 7.03
CA LEU A 2 -8.52 21.77 5.71
C LEU A 2 -9.62 22.33 4.81
N THR A 3 -9.24 23.02 3.75
CA THR A 3 -10.16 23.49 2.72
C THR A 3 -10.67 22.29 1.93
N GLU A 4 -11.95 21.98 2.11
CA GLU A 4 -12.68 20.97 1.35
C GLU A 4 -12.62 21.29 -0.15
N PHE A 5 -12.55 20.25 -0.98
CA PHE A 5 -12.67 20.39 -2.42
C PHE A 5 -14.07 20.94 -2.76
N THR A 6 -14.12 22.11 -3.41
CA THR A 6 -15.37 22.80 -3.79
C THR A 6 -15.68 22.70 -5.29
N GLY A 7 -14.93 21.87 -6.03
CA GLY A 7 -15.12 21.67 -7.47
C GLY A 7 -16.26 20.70 -7.80
N ASN A 8 -16.65 20.67 -9.09
CA ASN A 8 -17.62 19.69 -9.59
C ASN A 8 -16.91 18.36 -9.91
N ILE A 9 -17.48 17.23 -9.47
CA ILE A 9 -17.07 15.89 -9.90
C ILE A 9 -18.11 15.33 -10.85
N GLN A 10 -17.68 14.91 -12.03
CA GLN A 10 -18.54 14.32 -13.05
C GLN A 10 -18.05 12.92 -13.39
N ALA A 11 -18.89 11.90 -13.18
CA ALA A 11 -18.67 10.54 -13.65
C ALA A 11 -19.58 10.28 -14.86
N ILE A 12 -19.00 10.02 -16.02
CA ILE A 12 -19.73 9.76 -17.27
C ILE A 12 -19.48 8.30 -17.67
N GLY A 13 -20.54 7.49 -17.71
CA GLY A 13 -20.50 6.14 -18.29
C GLY A 13 -20.30 6.20 -19.80
N GLY A 14 -19.60 5.20 -20.37
CA GLY A 14 -19.17 5.23 -21.77
C GLY A 14 -20.33 5.32 -22.78
N ILE A 15 -20.16 6.13 -23.82
CA ILE A 15 -21.00 6.12 -25.04
C ILE A 15 -20.17 5.46 -26.15
N GLY A 16 -20.53 4.24 -26.57
CA GLY A 16 -19.92 3.58 -27.72
C GLY A 16 -20.13 2.07 -27.82
N TYR A 17 -21.16 1.67 -28.58
CA TYR A 17 -21.45 0.34 -29.16
C TYR A 17 -21.20 -0.91 -28.27
N GLY A 18 -22.16 -1.22 -27.39
CA GLY A 18 -22.46 -2.61 -27.01
C GLY A 18 -22.27 -3.02 -25.55
N GLY A 19 -21.77 -2.15 -24.67
CA GLY A 19 -21.63 -2.45 -23.24
C GLY A 19 -22.24 -1.36 -22.36
N ASN A 20 -23.33 -1.69 -21.65
CA ASN A 20 -23.88 -0.84 -20.60
C ASN A 20 -22.94 -0.85 -19.38
N GLY A 21 -21.91 -0.01 -19.40
CA GLY A 21 -21.11 0.30 -18.20
C GLY A 21 -21.71 1.50 -17.48
N GLY A 22 -22.31 1.28 -16.31
CA GLY A 22 -22.75 2.38 -15.45
C GLY A 22 -21.56 3.24 -14.98
N PRO A 23 -21.77 4.51 -14.61
CA PRO A 23 -20.74 5.27 -13.93
C PRO A 23 -20.36 4.49 -12.65
N GLY A 24 -19.10 4.06 -12.55
CA GLY A 24 -18.60 3.44 -11.32
C GLY A 24 -18.76 4.36 -10.12
N THR A 25 -18.77 3.79 -8.92
CA THR A 25 -18.97 4.56 -7.69
C THR A 25 -17.79 5.51 -7.43
N VAL A 26 -18.08 6.79 -7.22
CA VAL A 26 -17.09 7.81 -6.84
C VAL A 26 -17.11 7.98 -5.32
N TYR A 27 -15.96 7.82 -4.67
CA TYR A 27 -15.77 8.12 -3.25
C TYR A 27 -14.79 9.28 -3.08
N LEU A 28 -15.18 10.30 -2.32
CA LEU A 28 -14.28 11.31 -1.77
C LEU A 28 -14.02 10.95 -0.31
N LYS A 29 -12.79 10.52 0.02
CA LYS A 29 -12.36 10.29 1.40
C LYS A 29 -11.21 11.24 1.71
N THR A 30 -11.43 12.20 2.61
CA THR A 30 -10.33 12.91 3.26
C THR A 30 -9.78 11.97 4.34
N VAL A 31 -8.63 11.35 4.06
CA VAL A 31 -7.99 10.44 5.01
C VAL A 31 -7.06 11.25 5.91
N THR A 32 -7.39 11.35 7.19
CA THR A 32 -6.34 11.49 8.20
C THR A 32 -5.57 10.17 8.18
N PRO A 33 -4.23 10.13 8.11
CA PRO A 33 -3.50 8.88 8.14
C PRO A 33 -3.78 8.19 9.48
N VAL A 34 -4.65 7.19 9.46
CA VAL A 34 -4.89 6.30 10.58
C VAL A 34 -3.93 5.13 10.42
N SER A 35 -3.23 4.74 11.49
CA SER A 35 -2.44 3.50 11.56
C SER A 35 -3.38 2.30 11.52
N GLU A 36 -3.93 2.02 10.34
CA GLU A 36 -4.74 0.85 10.05
C GLU A 36 -3.88 -0.27 9.46
N THR A 37 -4.35 -1.50 9.63
CA THR A 37 -3.69 -2.68 9.08
C THR A 37 -4.38 -3.10 7.78
N VAL A 38 -3.60 -3.21 6.70
CA VAL A 38 -4.01 -3.80 5.42
C VAL A 38 -3.62 -5.27 5.45
N LEU A 39 -4.59 -6.15 5.65
CA LEU A 39 -4.38 -7.60 5.48
C LEU A 39 -4.55 -7.96 4.01
N ILE A 40 -3.49 -8.50 3.41
CA ILE A 40 -3.50 -9.10 2.08
C ILE A 40 -3.41 -10.60 2.29
N ASN A 41 -4.49 -11.30 1.98
CA ASN A 41 -4.62 -12.74 2.16
C ASN A 41 -5.07 -13.37 0.84
N ASN A 42 -4.41 -14.44 0.44
CA ASN A 42 -4.78 -15.24 -0.71
C ASN A 42 -5.12 -16.66 -0.25
N GLU A 43 -6.37 -16.86 0.18
CA GLU A 43 -6.90 -18.10 0.77
C GLU A 43 -6.69 -19.34 -0.13
N MET A 44 -5.48 -19.93 -0.07
CA MET A 44 -5.06 -21.21 -0.64
C MET A 44 -4.93 -21.31 -2.17
N SER A 45 -4.73 -20.21 -2.91
CA SER A 45 -4.42 -20.30 -4.35
C SER A 45 -2.94 -20.03 -4.64
N ALA A 46 -2.14 -21.09 -4.82
CA ALA A 46 -0.71 -20.98 -5.10
C ALA A 46 -0.36 -20.28 -6.45
N THR A 47 -1.37 -19.91 -7.24
CA THR A 47 -1.23 -19.30 -8.56
C THR A 47 -1.90 -17.93 -8.67
N ALA A 48 -2.19 -17.26 -7.55
CA ALA A 48 -2.76 -15.93 -7.61
C ALA A 48 -1.77 -14.94 -8.24
N ALA A 49 -2.30 -14.02 -9.04
CA ALA A 49 -1.52 -12.93 -9.57
C ALA A 49 -0.97 -12.07 -8.40
N PRO A 50 0.25 -11.52 -8.54
CA PRO A 50 0.79 -10.61 -7.54
C PRO A 50 -0.15 -9.43 -7.29
N VAL A 51 -0.25 -9.01 -6.04
CA VAL A 51 -0.83 -7.71 -5.69
C VAL A 51 0.21 -6.65 -6.02
N GLN A 52 -0.11 -5.75 -6.95
CA GLN A 52 0.82 -4.73 -7.42
C GLN A 52 0.65 -3.41 -6.66
N VAL A 53 1.75 -2.76 -6.28
CA VAL A 53 1.74 -1.45 -5.61
C VAL A 53 2.85 -0.52 -6.13
N PRO A 54 2.68 0.82 -6.10
CA PRO A 54 1.42 1.52 -5.85
C PRO A 54 0.37 1.18 -6.92
N GLN A 55 -0.91 1.21 -6.57
CA GLN A 55 -1.97 1.19 -7.58
C GLN A 55 -1.88 2.47 -8.40
N LEU A 56 -1.99 2.38 -9.73
CA LEU A 56 -2.08 3.56 -10.59
C LEU A 56 -3.20 4.46 -10.01
N PHE A 57 -2.88 5.72 -9.73
CA PHE A 57 -3.78 6.75 -9.17
C PHE A 57 -3.98 6.80 -7.65
N ALA A 58 -3.33 5.95 -6.85
CA ALA A 58 -3.28 6.15 -5.39
C ALA A 58 -2.31 7.30 -5.04
N PRO A 59 -2.68 8.28 -4.21
CA PRO A 59 -1.75 9.27 -3.67
C PRO A 59 -0.59 8.58 -2.95
N GLU A 60 0.64 9.05 -3.17
CA GLU A 60 1.88 8.44 -2.64
C GLU A 60 1.87 8.27 -1.10
N ASP A 61 1.12 9.12 -0.39
CA ASP A 61 1.06 9.17 1.06
C ASP A 61 -0.17 8.47 1.67
N GLU A 62 -1.10 7.95 0.87
CA GLU A 62 -2.38 7.43 1.38
C GLU A 62 -2.20 6.29 2.40
N VAL A 63 -1.19 5.44 2.17
CA VAL A 63 -0.91 4.28 3.02
C VAL A 63 0.42 4.38 3.76
N ALA A 64 1.09 5.54 3.72
CA ALA A 64 2.42 5.73 4.30
C ALA A 64 2.47 5.47 5.82
N ASN A 65 1.32 5.38 6.50
CA ASN A 65 1.22 5.04 7.92
C ASN A 65 0.48 3.72 8.19
N ALA A 66 0.06 3.00 7.14
CA ALA A 66 -0.67 1.74 7.26
C ALA A 66 0.29 0.55 7.33
N SER A 67 0.00 -0.40 8.22
CA SER A 67 0.77 -1.64 8.35
C SER A 67 0.24 -2.69 7.37
N PHE A 68 1.10 -3.32 6.60
CA PHE A 68 0.72 -4.38 5.67
C PHE A 68 1.01 -5.73 6.30
N VAL A 69 0.05 -6.65 6.23
CA VAL A 69 0.24 -8.05 6.65
C VAL A 69 -0.04 -8.92 5.43
N LEU A 70 0.98 -9.63 4.97
CA LEU A 70 0.86 -10.61 3.89
C LEU A 70 0.68 -11.98 4.50
N ASP A 71 -0.41 -12.64 4.15
CA ASP A 71 -0.74 -13.97 4.64
C ASP A 71 -1.15 -14.91 3.50
N ASN A 72 -0.93 -16.21 3.69
CA ASN A 72 -1.27 -17.28 2.73
C ASN A 72 -0.80 -17.05 1.28
N SER A 73 0.47 -17.33 0.99
CA SER A 73 1.00 -17.39 -0.40
C SER A 73 0.74 -16.13 -1.24
N VAL A 74 0.87 -14.95 -0.62
CA VAL A 74 0.72 -13.66 -1.31
C VAL A 74 2.06 -13.20 -1.86
N THR A 75 2.06 -12.76 -3.12
CA THR A 75 3.16 -11.95 -3.67
C THR A 75 2.72 -10.49 -3.74
N LEU A 76 3.40 -9.60 -3.03
CA LEU A 76 3.29 -8.15 -3.22
C LEU A 76 4.41 -7.71 -4.16
N GLN A 77 4.06 -7.23 -5.34
CA GLN A 77 5.02 -6.77 -6.34
C GLN A 77 5.04 -5.24 -6.42
N LEU A 78 6.23 -4.65 -6.38
CA LEU A 78 6.39 -3.22 -6.64
C LEU A 78 6.40 -2.95 -8.15
N ILE A 79 5.55 -2.04 -8.60
CA ILE A 79 5.59 -1.49 -9.97
C ILE A 79 6.13 -0.05 -10.01
N GLY A 80 6.48 0.48 -8.83
CA GLY A 80 7.12 1.76 -8.62
C GLY A 80 7.58 1.88 -7.17
N ASP A 81 8.31 2.94 -6.88
CA ASP A 81 8.68 3.30 -5.51
C ASP A 81 7.43 3.46 -4.62
N TYR A 82 7.44 2.89 -3.41
CA TYR A 82 6.27 2.86 -2.54
C TYR A 82 6.62 3.11 -1.08
N SER A 83 5.69 3.68 -0.32
CA SER A 83 5.84 3.97 1.11
C SER A 83 4.68 3.37 1.92
N ILE A 84 4.99 2.64 2.98
CA ILE A 84 4.02 2.03 3.90
C ILE A 84 4.41 2.32 5.35
N GLY A 85 3.48 2.14 6.27
CA GLY A 85 3.72 2.28 7.71
C GLY A 85 4.59 1.18 8.28
N ASP A 86 4.22 -0.07 8.03
CA ASP A 86 4.94 -1.26 8.51
C ASP A 86 4.67 -2.47 7.61
N LEU A 87 5.41 -3.57 7.75
CA LEU A 87 5.25 -4.76 6.91
C LEU A 87 5.51 -6.07 7.67
N TRP A 88 4.55 -7.00 7.65
CA TRP A 88 4.69 -8.34 8.22
C TRP A 88 4.38 -9.41 7.18
N LEU A 89 5.24 -10.42 7.07
CA LEU A 89 5.02 -11.58 6.20
C LEU A 89 4.66 -12.78 7.07
N SER A 90 3.37 -13.01 7.31
CA SER A 90 2.88 -14.02 8.26
C SER A 90 2.99 -15.46 7.78
N SER A 91 3.31 -15.68 6.50
CA SER A 91 3.43 -17.01 5.89
C SER A 91 4.77 -17.18 5.18
N PRO A 92 5.42 -18.37 5.27
CA PRO A 92 6.67 -18.66 4.56
C PRO A 92 6.55 -18.62 3.03
N LEU A 93 5.32 -18.66 2.51
CA LEU A 93 5.04 -18.56 1.09
C LEU A 93 4.75 -17.12 0.64
N SER A 94 4.75 -16.16 1.57
CA SER A 94 4.57 -14.75 1.23
C SER A 94 5.85 -14.13 0.73
N ILE A 95 5.73 -13.38 -0.36
CA ILE A 95 6.85 -12.80 -1.10
C ILE A 95 6.62 -11.30 -1.26
N VAL A 96 7.67 -10.52 -1.02
CA VAL A 96 7.76 -9.15 -1.53
C VAL A 96 8.70 -9.15 -2.72
N ASP A 97 8.18 -8.86 -3.90
CA ASP A 97 8.96 -8.69 -5.12
C ASP A 97 9.24 -7.20 -5.36
N LEU A 98 10.49 -6.79 -5.18
CA LEU A 98 10.90 -5.40 -5.32
C LEU A 98 10.95 -4.93 -6.78
N ASN A 99 11.13 -5.85 -7.73
CA ASN A 99 11.05 -5.57 -9.18
C ASN A 99 11.78 -4.26 -9.62
N GLY A 100 12.98 -4.04 -9.09
CA GLY A 100 13.85 -2.88 -9.37
C GLY A 100 13.56 -1.61 -8.53
N ASN A 101 12.55 -1.63 -7.65
CA ASN A 101 12.04 -0.44 -6.96
C ASN A 101 12.45 -0.38 -5.47
N THR A 102 12.13 0.76 -4.84
CA THR A 102 12.38 1.00 -3.41
C THR A 102 11.09 0.95 -2.60
N LEU A 103 11.04 0.05 -1.61
CA LEU A 103 10.02 0.07 -0.56
C LEU A 103 10.52 0.88 0.65
N ARG A 104 9.78 1.89 1.06
CA ARG A 104 10.04 2.67 2.27
C ARG A 104 9.07 2.24 3.36
N ILE A 105 9.59 1.86 4.52
CA ILE A 105 8.78 1.41 5.65
C ILE A 105 8.97 2.38 6.80
N ASN A 106 7.89 3.01 7.25
CA ASN A 106 7.93 4.04 8.30
C ASN A 106 7.83 3.44 9.72
N SER A 107 8.61 2.39 9.99
CA SER A 107 8.69 1.69 11.28
C SER A 107 10.15 1.43 11.68
N PHE A 108 10.33 0.82 12.86
CA PHE A 108 11.62 0.27 13.23
C PHE A 108 11.88 -1.01 12.44
N GLU A 109 13.11 -1.17 11.96
CA GLU A 109 13.54 -2.38 11.28
C GLU A 109 13.30 -3.63 12.14
N HIS A 110 12.71 -4.64 11.52
CA HIS A 110 12.48 -5.95 12.11
C HIS A 110 12.58 -7.04 11.03
N ASP A 111 12.66 -8.30 11.47
CA ASP A 111 12.71 -9.44 10.56
C ASP A 111 11.41 -9.58 9.77
N LEU A 112 11.53 -9.80 8.46
CA LEU A 112 10.42 -10.10 7.57
C LEU A 112 10.12 -11.61 7.47
N LEU A 113 10.68 -12.40 8.39
CA LEU A 113 10.39 -13.83 8.50
C LEU A 113 8.94 -14.06 8.98
N PRO A 114 8.30 -15.18 8.61
CA PRO A 114 8.81 -16.31 7.83
C PRO A 114 8.90 -16.11 6.30
N GLY A 115 8.37 -15.02 5.74
CA GLY A 115 8.35 -14.80 4.29
C GLY A 115 9.72 -14.48 3.67
N SER A 116 9.69 -14.04 2.41
CA SER A 116 10.91 -13.70 1.67
C SER A 116 10.78 -12.41 0.87
N VAL A 117 11.93 -11.79 0.57
CA VAL A 117 12.05 -10.63 -0.31
C VAL A 117 12.86 -11.04 -1.53
N THR A 118 12.37 -10.72 -2.72
CA THR A 118 12.97 -11.08 -4.02
C THR A 118 13.02 -9.88 -4.96
N GLY A 119 13.65 -10.06 -6.12
CA GLY A 119 13.81 -9.02 -7.12
C GLY A 119 14.94 -8.03 -6.78
N GLU A 120 15.47 -7.37 -7.80
CA GLU A 120 16.39 -6.25 -7.59
C GLU A 120 15.67 -5.10 -6.88
N GLY A 121 16.37 -4.27 -6.12
CA GLY A 121 15.77 -3.14 -5.39
C GLY A 121 16.28 -3.02 -3.96
N LYS A 122 15.58 -2.25 -3.13
CA LYS A 122 15.93 -2.08 -1.72
C LYS A 122 14.72 -1.80 -0.83
N ILE A 123 14.83 -2.23 0.42
CA ILE A 123 13.95 -1.81 1.51
C ILE A 123 14.69 -0.75 2.32
N ILE A 124 14.02 0.37 2.61
CA ILE A 124 14.54 1.43 3.48
C ILE A 124 13.61 1.59 4.66
N TRP A 125 14.10 1.24 5.84
CA TRP A 125 13.44 1.53 7.11
C TRP A 125 13.66 2.98 7.52
N ARG A 126 12.56 3.70 7.71
CA ARG A 126 12.53 5.08 8.16
C ARG A 126 11.91 5.06 9.54
N ARG A 127 12.64 5.57 10.54
CA ARG A 127 12.00 5.76 11.85
C ARG A 127 10.78 6.63 11.66
N PRO A 128 9.60 6.25 12.22
CA PRO A 128 8.47 7.16 12.26
C PRO A 128 8.98 8.47 12.86
N SER A 129 8.54 9.60 12.32
CA SER A 129 8.84 10.92 12.88
C SER A 129 8.20 11.02 14.27
N GLN A 130 8.79 10.33 15.25
CA GLN A 130 8.55 10.61 16.65
C GLN A 130 8.92 12.08 16.80
N GLY A 131 7.91 12.91 17.09
CA GLY A 131 8.12 14.31 17.39
C GLY A 131 9.33 14.48 18.30
N THR A 132 10.07 15.56 18.12
CA THR A 132 11.26 15.86 18.90
C THR A 132 10.97 15.72 20.40
N VAL A 133 11.55 14.71 21.06
CA VAL A 133 11.54 14.63 22.52
C VAL A 133 12.58 15.61 23.04
N ILE A 134 12.14 16.83 23.36
CA ILE A 134 12.97 17.78 24.13
C ILE A 134 12.96 17.32 25.58
N LYS A 135 14.03 16.68 26.04
CA LYS A 135 14.30 16.54 27.48
C LYS A 135 14.82 17.87 28.00
N LEU A 136 13.94 18.64 28.65
CA LEU A 136 14.37 19.74 29.50
C LEU A 136 14.92 19.16 30.81
N ARG A 137 16.11 19.64 31.21
CA ARG A 137 16.61 19.50 32.58
C ARG A 137 16.27 20.76 33.35
#